data_AF-A0AAP7A0Z3-F1
#
_entry.id   AF-A0AAP7A0Z3-F1
#
_cell.length_a   1.000
_cell.length_b   1.000
_cell.length_c   1.000
_cell.angle_alpha   90.00
_cell.angle_beta   90.00
_cell.angle_gamma   90.00
#
_symmetry.space_group_name_H-M   'P 1'
#
loop_
_entity.id
_entity.type
_entity.pdbx_description
1 polymer ?
#
loop_
_entity_poly.entity_id
_entity_poly.type
_entity_poly.pdbx_seq_one_letter_code
_entity_poly.pdbx_strand_id
1 'polypeptide(L)'
;MEPKEIIRNIETIRNSKPLWKEFEYQEKDENYFKRYAAAVAIQYDWKHEDYEFIRFLMENEVESRTHDSFQGYGDSLLLLSYLLAKFHKPEHVWLYEKAKCANFDTYCGYFDEFLFSAGVENTCKYLEEYELTKSNGYLFERKDRLRSLYSEEEIETFLQRMASWYPDSIDKESTDSLLSRAIDFQDHEEADKLFAILEKEAGADTTTLFYRAKELKKYEKAISYKQKELASISDPSEKASALLNITGLHVMNNDYSQAFASARQWEQLLSQFDSWRETGLGRSMSEAWFNICLGLSKEQDTTNALLCYENGKWMISKTNHVYLNLLKKVYACSEALQKKKDMRYYKMKIEKEKKKINRIKNRCY
;
A
#
# COMPACT_ATOMS: atom_id res chain seq x y z
N MET A 1 15.37 3.04 -18.79
CA MET A 1 14.33 2.25 -19.50
C MET A 1 13.05 2.35 -18.71
N GLU A 2 11.95 2.67 -19.40
CA GLU A 2 10.60 2.67 -18.80
C GLU A 2 10.06 1.23 -18.68
N PRO A 3 9.10 0.96 -17.76
CA PRO A 3 8.51 -0.37 -17.57
C PRO A 3 8.06 -1.07 -18.86
N LYS A 4 7.38 -0.35 -19.77
CA LYS A 4 6.95 -0.91 -21.07
C LYS A 4 8.12 -1.32 -21.97
N GLU A 5 9.21 -0.56 -21.93
CA GLU A 5 10.42 -0.87 -22.72
C GLU A 5 11.10 -2.12 -22.18
N ILE A 6 11.12 -2.29 -20.86
CA ILE A 6 11.67 -3.48 -20.19
C ILE A 6 10.89 -4.73 -20.62
N ILE A 7 9.56 -4.69 -20.55
CA ILE A 7 8.71 -5.83 -20.93
C ILE A 7 8.97 -6.22 -22.40
N ARG A 8 9.08 -5.25 -23.31
CA ARG A 8 9.34 -5.51 -24.74
C ARG A 8 10.75 -6.03 -25.04
N ASN A 9 11.73 -5.70 -24.19
CA ASN A 9 13.14 -6.01 -24.42
C ASN A 9 13.71 -7.05 -23.43
N ILE A 10 12.84 -7.80 -22.74
CA ILE A 10 13.26 -8.72 -21.69
C ILE A 10 14.27 -9.77 -22.18
N GLU A 11 14.15 -10.22 -23.43
CA GLU A 11 15.11 -11.15 -24.06
C GLU A 11 16.52 -10.56 -24.16
N THR A 12 16.65 -9.31 -24.58
CA THR A 12 17.94 -8.62 -24.63
C THR A 12 18.50 -8.38 -23.24
N ILE A 13 17.64 -8.00 -22.29
CA ILE A 13 18.03 -7.63 -20.92
C ILE A 13 18.56 -8.84 -20.15
N ARG A 14 17.83 -9.96 -20.15
CA ARG A 14 18.23 -11.15 -19.37
C ARG A 14 19.53 -11.77 -19.88
N ASN A 15 19.83 -11.61 -21.17
CA ASN A 15 21.07 -12.09 -21.79
C ASN A 15 22.25 -11.10 -21.70
N SER A 16 22.08 -9.94 -21.05
CA SER A 16 23.10 -8.89 -20.99
C SER A 16 23.32 -8.41 -19.56
N LYS A 17 24.28 -9.02 -18.86
CA LYS A 17 24.68 -8.61 -17.50
C LYS A 17 25.00 -7.11 -17.36
N PRO A 18 25.64 -6.42 -18.33
CA PRO A 18 25.82 -4.97 -18.24
C PRO A 18 24.51 -4.18 -18.10
N LEU A 19 23.40 -4.67 -18.69
CA LEU A 19 22.09 -4.03 -18.58
C LEU A 19 21.46 -4.23 -17.20
N TRP A 20 21.90 -5.22 -16.40
CA TRP A 20 21.33 -5.47 -15.07
C TRP A 20 21.56 -4.31 -14.12
N LYS A 21 22.59 -3.49 -14.36
CA LYS A 21 22.86 -2.26 -13.61
C LYS A 21 21.66 -1.29 -13.57
N GLU A 22 20.81 -1.31 -14.59
CA GLU A 22 19.60 -0.47 -14.67
C GLU A 22 18.53 -0.84 -13.63
N PHE A 23 18.66 -2.00 -13.00
CA PHE A 23 17.71 -2.57 -12.04
C PHE A 23 18.25 -2.54 -10.60
N GLU A 24 19.53 -2.18 -10.41
CA GLU A 24 20.15 -2.13 -9.08
C GLU A 24 19.39 -1.20 -8.16
N TYR A 25 19.25 -1.60 -6.90
CA TYR A 25 18.72 -0.74 -5.85
C TYR A 25 19.58 0.52 -5.70
N GLN A 26 18.92 1.63 -5.37
CA GLN A 26 19.52 2.91 -5.06
C GLN A 26 18.80 3.52 -3.84
N GLU A 27 19.49 4.36 -3.05
CA GLU A 27 18.93 4.96 -1.82
C GLU A 27 17.57 5.66 -2.06
N LYS A 28 17.42 6.30 -3.21
CA LYS A 28 16.13 6.67 -3.76
C LYS A 28 15.78 5.64 -4.83
N ASP A 29 15.02 4.61 -4.46
CA ASP A 29 14.82 3.43 -5.30
C ASP A 29 13.85 3.69 -6.46
N GLU A 30 14.30 4.47 -7.43
CA GLU A 30 13.60 4.75 -8.69
C GLU A 30 13.50 3.50 -9.59
N ASN A 31 14.25 2.44 -9.26
CA ASN A 31 14.33 1.22 -10.05
C ASN A 31 13.34 0.12 -9.61
N TYR A 32 12.53 0.35 -8.58
CA TYR A 32 11.50 -0.61 -8.13
C TYR A 32 10.59 -1.07 -9.28
N PHE A 33 9.96 -0.13 -10.00
CA PHE A 33 9.06 -0.49 -11.10
C PHE A 33 9.77 -1.10 -12.30
N LYS A 34 11.08 -0.87 -12.46
CA LYS A 34 11.88 -1.57 -13.48
C LYS A 34 12.03 -3.04 -13.12
N ARG A 35 12.38 -3.34 -11.86
CA ARG A 35 12.46 -4.72 -11.36
C ARG A 35 11.11 -5.42 -11.44
N TYR A 36 10.03 -4.73 -11.06
CA TYR A 36 8.69 -5.29 -11.16
C TYR A 36 8.29 -5.60 -12.62
N ALA A 37 8.58 -4.68 -13.55
CA ALA A 37 8.32 -4.90 -14.98
C ALA A 37 9.12 -6.08 -15.55
N ALA A 38 10.39 -6.24 -15.14
CA ALA A 38 11.19 -7.40 -15.52
C ALA A 38 10.61 -8.70 -14.95
N ALA A 39 10.19 -8.69 -13.68
CA ALA A 39 9.57 -9.85 -13.03
C ALA A 39 8.27 -10.27 -13.75
N VAL A 40 7.41 -9.32 -14.11
CA VAL A 40 6.19 -9.59 -14.91
C VAL A 40 6.52 -10.14 -16.29
N ALA A 41 7.53 -9.60 -16.97
CA ALA A 41 7.94 -10.11 -18.27
C ALA A 41 8.48 -11.55 -18.19
N ILE A 42 9.28 -11.84 -17.15
CA ILE A 42 9.78 -13.18 -16.86
C ILE A 42 8.66 -14.12 -16.45
N GLN A 43 7.62 -13.66 -15.75
CA GLN A 43 6.46 -14.49 -15.38
C GLN A 43 5.84 -15.20 -16.58
N TYR A 44 5.68 -14.48 -17.70
CA TYR A 44 5.05 -14.99 -18.93
C TYR A 44 6.00 -15.71 -19.89
N ASP A 45 7.32 -15.56 -19.70
CA ASP A 45 8.34 -16.19 -20.54
C ASP A 45 9.49 -16.72 -19.66
N TRP A 46 9.13 -17.44 -18.60
CA TRP A 46 10.07 -17.95 -17.60
C TRP A 46 10.93 -19.06 -18.21
N LYS A 47 12.25 -18.95 -18.06
CA LYS A 47 13.23 -19.93 -18.54
C LYS A 47 14.15 -20.36 -17.40
N HIS A 48 14.69 -21.58 -17.49
CA HIS A 48 15.63 -22.06 -16.47
C HIS A 48 16.94 -21.24 -16.47
N GLU A 49 17.31 -20.69 -17.62
CA GLU A 49 18.46 -19.80 -17.80
C GLU A 49 18.31 -18.45 -17.07
N ASP A 50 17.09 -18.08 -16.69
CA ASP A 50 16.81 -16.81 -16.00
C ASP A 50 17.27 -16.81 -14.53
N TYR A 51 17.77 -17.95 -14.03
CA TYR A 51 18.16 -18.15 -12.63
C TYR A 51 18.99 -17.00 -12.05
N GLU A 52 20.10 -16.65 -12.70
CA GLU A 52 21.01 -15.62 -12.20
C GLU A 52 20.38 -14.23 -12.25
N PHE A 53 19.53 -13.96 -13.24
CA PHE A 53 18.87 -12.66 -13.36
C PHE A 53 17.76 -12.50 -12.32
N ILE A 54 16.92 -13.53 -12.13
CA ILE A 54 15.88 -13.55 -11.09
C ILE A 54 16.51 -13.41 -9.70
N ARG A 55 17.59 -14.14 -9.42
CA ARG A 55 18.34 -14.03 -8.16
C ARG A 55 18.86 -12.60 -7.94
N PHE A 56 19.46 -11.99 -8.97
CA PHE A 56 19.93 -10.61 -8.92
C PHE A 56 18.79 -9.61 -8.65
N LEU A 57 17.64 -9.76 -9.32
CA LEU A 57 16.47 -8.90 -9.09
C LEU A 57 15.95 -9.06 -7.65
N MET A 58 15.86 -10.29 -7.15
CA MET A 58 15.43 -10.60 -5.80
C MET A 58 16.36 -10.00 -4.73
N GLU A 59 17.67 -10.12 -4.91
CA GLU A 59 18.66 -9.49 -4.01
C GLU A 59 18.48 -7.97 -3.91
N ASN A 60 18.18 -7.31 -5.04
CA ASN A 60 17.92 -5.87 -5.06
C ASN A 60 16.55 -5.48 -4.46
N GLU A 61 15.52 -6.32 -4.58
CA GLU A 61 14.26 -6.09 -3.85
C GLU A 61 14.42 -6.24 -2.34
N VAL A 62 15.23 -7.21 -1.88
CA VAL A 62 15.53 -7.36 -0.46
C VAL A 62 16.29 -6.14 0.07
N GLU A 63 17.27 -5.66 -0.69
CA GLU A 63 18.01 -4.44 -0.34
C GLU A 63 17.08 -3.21 -0.28
N SER A 64 16.16 -3.09 -1.25
CA SER A 64 15.12 -2.07 -1.27
C SER A 64 14.26 -2.12 -0.01
N ARG A 65 13.70 -3.27 0.34
CA ARG A 65 12.86 -3.42 1.54
C ARG A 65 13.61 -3.18 2.85
N THR A 66 14.91 -3.47 2.89
CA THR A 66 15.75 -3.23 4.08
C THR A 66 15.91 -1.74 4.38
N HIS A 67 15.94 -0.91 3.33
CA HIS A 67 16.16 0.53 3.44
C HIS A 67 14.89 1.37 3.24
N ASP A 68 13.78 0.73 2.87
CA ASP A 68 12.52 1.43 2.65
C ASP A 68 12.01 2.03 3.97
N SER A 69 11.76 3.35 3.93
CA SER A 69 11.17 4.07 5.06
C SER A 69 9.65 3.88 5.16
N PHE A 70 9.04 3.28 4.13
CA PHE A 70 7.61 3.02 4.03
C PHE A 70 7.26 1.56 4.32
N GLN A 71 5.99 1.35 4.66
CA GLN A 71 5.46 0.07 5.08
C GLN A 71 4.98 -0.79 3.90
N GLY A 72 5.29 -2.09 3.93
CA GLY A 72 4.88 -3.10 2.94
C GLY A 72 6.03 -3.96 2.39
N TYR A 73 5.70 -5.10 1.77
CA TYR A 73 6.69 -5.98 1.12
C TYR A 73 6.73 -5.84 -0.42
N GLY A 74 5.66 -5.32 -1.04
CA GLY A 74 5.59 -4.99 -2.47
C GLY A 74 5.37 -6.20 -3.40
N ASP A 75 4.62 -5.99 -4.49
CA ASP A 75 4.29 -7.06 -5.45
C ASP A 75 5.52 -7.61 -6.19
N SER A 76 6.53 -6.77 -6.42
CA SER A 76 7.80 -7.17 -7.04
C SER A 76 8.49 -8.27 -6.23
N LEU A 77 8.61 -8.08 -4.91
CA LEU A 77 9.26 -9.06 -4.02
C LEU A 77 8.52 -10.40 -4.06
N LEU A 78 7.19 -10.36 -3.94
CA LEU A 78 6.39 -11.58 -3.89
C LEU A 78 6.44 -12.36 -5.22
N LEU A 79 6.36 -11.68 -6.35
CA LEU A 79 6.50 -12.31 -7.67
C LEU A 79 7.90 -12.88 -7.88
N LEU A 80 8.96 -12.12 -7.55
CA LEU A 80 10.34 -12.61 -7.69
C LEU A 80 10.62 -13.81 -6.78
N SER A 81 10.06 -13.83 -5.56
CA SER A 81 10.13 -14.99 -4.69
C SER A 81 9.48 -16.22 -5.30
N TYR A 82 8.31 -16.07 -5.92
CA TYR A 82 7.66 -17.16 -6.63
C TYR A 82 8.47 -17.64 -7.83
N LEU A 83 9.00 -16.73 -8.66
CA LEU A 83 9.82 -17.09 -9.81
C LEU A 83 11.12 -17.80 -9.41
N LEU A 84 11.71 -17.41 -8.27
CA LEU A 84 12.90 -18.05 -7.70
C LEU A 84 12.57 -19.43 -7.09
N ALA A 85 11.40 -19.58 -6.46
CA ALA A 85 10.95 -20.84 -5.87
C ALA A 85 10.82 -21.98 -6.89
N LYS A 86 10.51 -21.66 -8.16
CA LYS A 86 10.40 -22.64 -9.27
C LYS A 86 11.71 -23.41 -9.56
N PHE A 87 12.84 -22.96 -9.04
CA PHE A 87 14.12 -23.67 -9.18
C PHE A 87 14.33 -24.76 -8.13
N HIS A 88 13.52 -24.80 -7.07
CA HIS A 88 13.57 -25.80 -5.99
C HIS A 88 14.97 -25.99 -5.38
N LYS A 89 15.69 -24.89 -5.15
CA LYS A 89 17.04 -24.92 -4.57
C LYS A 89 17.00 -24.61 -3.07
N PRO A 90 17.48 -25.51 -2.19
CA PRO A 90 17.42 -25.29 -0.74
C PRO A 90 18.28 -24.10 -0.28
N GLU A 91 19.30 -23.71 -1.06
CA GLU A 91 20.16 -22.55 -0.78
C GLU A 91 19.37 -21.22 -0.79
N HIS A 92 18.20 -21.18 -1.44
CA HIS A 92 17.34 -19.99 -1.48
C HIS A 92 16.79 -19.59 -0.12
N VAL A 93 16.79 -20.52 0.85
CA VAL A 93 16.36 -20.27 2.23
C VAL A 93 17.02 -19.03 2.83
N TRP A 94 18.28 -18.76 2.51
CA TRP A 94 19.01 -17.60 3.02
C TRP A 94 18.50 -16.29 2.43
N LEU A 95 18.15 -16.26 1.14
CA LEU A 95 17.63 -15.07 0.50
C LEU A 95 16.19 -14.79 0.95
N TYR A 96 15.38 -15.83 1.14
CA TYR A 96 14.04 -15.70 1.69
C TYR A 96 14.02 -15.29 3.17
N GLU A 97 14.96 -15.77 3.98
CA GLU A 97 15.12 -15.29 5.35
C GLU A 97 15.47 -13.80 5.38
N LYS A 98 16.38 -13.34 4.50
CA LYS A 98 16.68 -11.91 4.38
C LYS A 98 15.46 -11.11 3.94
N ALA A 99 14.69 -11.61 2.97
CA ALA A 99 13.44 -10.97 2.54
C ALA A 99 12.44 -10.87 3.71
N LYS A 100 12.23 -11.96 4.45
CA LYS A 100 11.36 -12.00 5.63
C LYS A 100 11.80 -10.98 6.67
N CYS A 101 13.10 -10.88 6.94
CA CYS A 101 13.65 -10.03 7.98
C CYS A 101 14.01 -8.60 7.52
N ALA A 102 13.69 -8.21 6.28
CA ALA A 102 14.12 -6.93 5.71
C ALA A 102 13.54 -5.73 6.48
N ASN A 103 12.24 -5.76 6.81
CA ASN A 103 11.60 -4.75 7.64
C ASN A 103 10.45 -5.34 8.48
N PHE A 104 9.73 -4.47 9.20
CA PHE A 104 8.61 -4.89 10.06
C PHE A 104 7.48 -5.57 9.27
N ASP A 105 7.10 -5.03 8.12
CA ASP A 105 5.96 -5.56 7.35
C ASP A 105 6.31 -6.82 6.59
N THR A 106 7.56 -6.98 6.13
CA THR A 106 8.02 -8.27 5.61
C THR A 106 8.00 -9.31 6.73
N TYR A 107 8.45 -8.97 7.95
CA TYR A 107 8.46 -9.91 9.06
C TYR A 107 7.04 -10.35 9.44
N CYS A 108 6.05 -9.45 9.35
CA CYS A 108 4.66 -9.78 9.66
C CYS A 108 3.88 -10.40 8.49
N GLY A 109 4.16 -10.02 7.24
CA GLY A 109 3.29 -10.28 6.09
C GLY A 109 3.89 -11.12 4.96
N TYR A 110 5.22 -11.29 4.89
CA TYR A 110 5.85 -12.15 3.89
C TYR A 110 5.63 -13.63 4.24
N PHE A 111 5.33 -14.46 3.23
CA PHE A 111 5.04 -15.88 3.39
C PHE A 111 6.28 -16.68 3.84
N ASP A 112 6.16 -17.35 4.98
CA ASP A 112 7.23 -18.17 5.54
C ASP A 112 7.42 -19.47 4.74
N GLU A 113 6.37 -19.90 4.01
CA GLU A 113 6.38 -21.06 3.13
C GLU A 113 7.50 -20.98 2.06
N PHE A 114 7.90 -19.77 1.62
CA PHE A 114 9.00 -19.62 0.66
C PHE A 114 10.33 -20.17 1.16
N LEU A 115 10.60 -20.08 2.46
CA LEU A 115 11.84 -20.60 3.05
C LEU A 115 11.98 -22.11 2.80
N PHE A 116 10.85 -22.81 2.62
CA PHE A 116 10.76 -24.25 2.39
C PHE A 116 10.35 -24.61 0.95
N SER A 117 10.41 -23.67 0.00
CA SER A 117 9.96 -23.89 -1.39
C SER A 117 10.74 -24.97 -2.16
N ALA A 118 11.91 -25.40 -1.67
CA ALA A 118 12.66 -26.54 -2.19
C ALA A 118 12.20 -27.90 -1.61
N GLY A 119 11.13 -27.91 -0.82
CA GLY A 119 10.67 -29.04 -0.01
C GLY A 119 11.15 -28.93 1.44
N VAL A 120 10.29 -29.25 2.41
CA VAL A 120 10.59 -29.14 3.85
C VAL A 120 11.79 -29.99 4.23
N GLU A 121 11.77 -31.26 3.80
CA GLU A 121 12.82 -32.22 4.13
C GLU A 121 14.16 -31.83 3.52
N ASN A 122 14.14 -31.39 2.26
CA ASN A 122 15.33 -30.97 1.51
C ASN A 122 15.96 -29.72 2.10
N THR A 123 15.16 -28.67 2.36
CA THR A 123 15.63 -27.44 3.02
C THR A 123 16.21 -27.74 4.40
N CYS A 124 15.53 -28.55 5.22
CA CYS A 124 16.01 -28.81 6.57
C CYS A 124 17.29 -29.67 6.57
N LYS A 125 17.43 -30.64 5.66
CA LYS A 125 18.70 -31.38 5.48
C LYS A 125 19.85 -30.44 5.10
N TYR A 126 19.59 -29.52 4.18
CA TYR A 126 20.57 -28.50 3.81
C TYR A 126 20.97 -27.63 5.02
N LEU A 127 20.00 -27.19 5.84
CA LEU A 127 20.28 -26.38 7.02
C LEU A 127 21.06 -27.11 8.13
N GLU A 128 21.00 -28.45 8.20
CA GLU A 128 21.79 -29.24 9.16
C GLU A 128 23.31 -29.14 8.91
N GLU A 129 23.71 -28.79 7.69
CA GLU A 129 25.12 -28.56 7.34
C GLU A 129 25.65 -27.20 7.83
N TYR A 130 24.77 -26.34 8.36
CA TYR A 130 25.12 -24.98 8.78
C TYR A 130 24.76 -24.71 10.25
N GLU A 131 25.60 -23.92 10.91
CA GLU A 131 25.28 -23.43 12.25
C GLU A 131 24.33 -22.22 12.14
N LEU A 132 23.07 -22.40 12.58
CA LEU A 132 22.13 -21.29 12.73
C LEU A 132 22.53 -20.45 13.94
N THR A 133 22.77 -19.15 13.70
CA THR A 133 23.10 -18.20 14.77
C THR A 133 22.05 -17.08 14.83
N LYS A 134 22.17 -16.17 15.80
CA LYS A 134 21.27 -15.01 15.93
C LYS A 134 21.25 -14.09 14.69
N SER A 135 22.22 -14.18 13.78
CA SER A 135 22.17 -13.47 12.50
C SER A 135 21.08 -14.00 11.58
N ASN A 136 20.67 -15.26 11.77
CA ASN A 136 19.57 -15.93 11.08
C ASN A 136 18.28 -15.75 11.89
N GLY A 137 17.79 -14.52 12.02
CA GLY A 137 16.75 -14.15 13.00
C GLY A 137 15.54 -15.10 13.00
N TYR A 138 14.89 -15.30 11.86
CA TYR A 138 13.68 -16.11 11.76
C TYR A 138 13.95 -17.60 11.96
N LEU A 139 14.99 -18.14 11.31
CA LEU A 139 15.36 -19.56 11.36
C LEU A 139 15.89 -19.94 12.75
N PHE A 140 16.73 -19.11 13.36
CA PHE A 140 17.32 -19.34 14.66
C PHE A 140 16.26 -19.44 15.77
N GLU A 141 15.26 -18.55 15.76
CA GLU A 141 14.13 -18.58 16.68
C GLU A 141 13.31 -19.87 16.59
N ARG A 142 13.41 -20.60 15.48
CA ARG A 142 12.58 -21.78 15.16
C ARG A 142 13.40 -23.05 14.92
N LYS A 143 14.71 -23.03 15.17
CA LYS A 143 15.66 -24.10 14.84
C LYS A 143 15.21 -25.50 15.33
N ASP A 144 14.60 -25.57 16.51
CA ASP A 144 14.19 -26.83 17.14
C ASP A 144 12.88 -27.41 16.55
N ARG A 145 12.21 -26.66 15.66
CA ARG A 145 10.92 -27.03 15.08
C ARG A 145 10.82 -26.80 13.57
N LEU A 146 11.94 -26.58 12.88
CA LEU A 146 11.93 -26.27 11.43
C LEU A 146 11.14 -27.31 10.62
N ARG A 147 11.35 -28.60 10.92
CA ARG A 147 10.67 -29.73 10.25
C ARG A 147 9.18 -29.82 10.54
N SER A 148 8.66 -29.10 11.53
CA SER A 148 7.25 -29.13 11.92
C SER A 148 6.54 -27.79 11.72
N LEU A 149 7.23 -26.79 11.14
CA LEU A 149 6.59 -25.53 10.76
C LEU A 149 5.58 -25.72 9.64
N TYR A 150 5.94 -26.58 8.68
CA TYR A 150 5.12 -26.93 7.52
C TYR A 150 5.31 -28.40 7.16
N SER A 151 4.30 -28.96 6.54
CA SER A 151 4.33 -30.24 5.83
C SER A 151 4.65 -30.03 4.34
N GLU A 152 5.09 -31.09 3.66
CA GLU A 152 5.30 -31.05 2.20
C GLU A 152 4.01 -30.71 1.43
N GLU A 153 2.86 -31.18 1.92
CA GLU A 153 1.55 -30.89 1.32
C GLU A 153 1.17 -29.41 1.45
N GLU A 154 1.48 -28.76 2.57
CA GLU A 154 1.26 -27.33 2.76
C GLU A 154 2.14 -26.50 1.83
N ILE A 155 3.41 -26.90 1.62
CA ILE A 155 4.30 -26.22 0.68
C ILE A 155 3.82 -26.39 -0.77
N GLU A 156 3.38 -27.59 -1.16
CA GLU A 156 2.82 -27.82 -2.49
C GLU A 156 1.53 -27.00 -2.71
N THR A 157 0.63 -26.99 -1.73
CA THR A 157 -0.60 -26.19 -1.77
C THR A 157 -0.29 -24.69 -1.87
N PHE A 158 0.74 -24.24 -1.15
CA PHE A 158 1.23 -22.87 -1.23
C PHE A 158 1.72 -22.52 -2.65
N LEU A 159 2.56 -23.36 -3.26
CA LEU A 159 3.07 -23.12 -4.62
C LEU A 159 1.95 -23.15 -5.67
N GLN A 160 0.93 -24.00 -5.51
CA GLN A 160 -0.27 -23.99 -6.35
C GLN A 160 -1.08 -22.69 -6.18
N ARG A 161 -1.22 -22.19 -4.94
CA ARG A 161 -1.81 -20.87 -4.69
C ARG A 161 -1.02 -19.77 -5.39
N MET A 162 0.31 -19.79 -5.30
CA MET A 162 1.16 -18.80 -6.00
C MET A 162 0.99 -18.87 -7.52
N ALA A 163 0.90 -20.07 -8.10
CA ALA A 163 0.63 -20.24 -9.53
C ALA A 163 -0.74 -19.71 -9.96
N SER A 164 -1.74 -19.74 -9.06
CA SER A 164 -3.05 -19.14 -9.32
C SER A 164 -3.01 -17.60 -9.27
N TRP A 165 -2.16 -17.02 -8.44
CA TRP A 165 -1.97 -15.58 -8.33
C TRP A 165 -1.09 -15.01 -9.45
N TYR A 166 -0.13 -15.81 -9.92
CA TYR A 166 0.82 -15.44 -10.97
C TYR A 166 0.81 -16.46 -12.11
N PRO A 167 -0.23 -16.43 -12.97
CA PRO A 167 -0.35 -17.37 -14.07
C PRO A 167 0.79 -17.20 -15.09
N ASP A 168 1.12 -18.28 -15.79
CA ASP A 168 2.21 -18.34 -16.78
C ASP A 168 1.94 -17.60 -18.10
N SER A 169 0.75 -17.00 -18.27
CA SER A 169 0.33 -16.39 -19.53
C SER A 169 -0.67 -15.27 -19.28
N ILE A 170 -0.60 -14.24 -20.12
CA ILE A 170 -1.45 -13.06 -20.02
C ILE A 170 -2.94 -13.39 -20.19
N ASP A 171 -3.28 -14.41 -20.98
CA ASP A 171 -4.68 -14.82 -21.24
C ASP A 171 -5.36 -15.45 -20.02
N LYS A 172 -4.59 -15.84 -19.00
CA LYS A 172 -5.08 -16.40 -17.73
C LYS A 172 -5.17 -15.35 -16.62
N GLU A 173 -4.70 -14.13 -16.87
CA GLU A 173 -4.72 -13.04 -15.89
C GLU A 173 -6.14 -12.51 -15.69
N SER A 174 -6.44 -12.09 -14.46
CA SER A 174 -7.68 -11.35 -14.22
C SER A 174 -7.56 -9.92 -14.76
N THR A 175 -8.69 -9.34 -15.19
CA THR A 175 -8.73 -7.94 -15.64
C THR A 175 -8.26 -6.99 -14.54
N ASP A 176 -8.56 -7.29 -13.27
CA ASP A 176 -8.11 -6.51 -12.13
C ASP A 176 -6.58 -6.54 -11.94
N SER A 177 -5.96 -7.73 -12.09
CA SER A 177 -4.50 -7.90 -12.04
C SER A 177 -3.81 -7.13 -13.16
N LEU A 178 -4.34 -7.20 -14.39
CA LEU A 178 -3.83 -6.43 -15.53
C LEU A 178 -3.98 -4.92 -15.30
N LEU A 179 -5.13 -4.49 -14.76
CA LEU A 179 -5.39 -3.09 -14.46
C LEU A 179 -4.42 -2.56 -13.40
N SER A 180 -4.18 -3.32 -12.33
CA SER A 180 -3.20 -2.94 -11.30
C SER A 180 -1.82 -2.70 -11.90
N ARG A 181 -1.34 -3.63 -12.73
CA ARG A 181 -0.04 -3.48 -13.41
C ARG A 181 -0.02 -2.27 -14.36
N ALA A 182 -1.10 -2.02 -15.09
CA ALA A 182 -1.19 -0.85 -15.97
C ALA A 182 -1.12 0.46 -15.17
N ILE A 183 -1.74 0.51 -13.99
CA ILE A 183 -1.65 1.65 -13.07
C ILE A 183 -0.21 1.82 -12.55
N ASP A 184 0.39 0.74 -12.05
CA ASP A 184 1.76 0.74 -11.50
C ASP A 184 2.81 1.17 -12.54
N PHE A 185 2.64 0.71 -13.79
CA PHE A 185 3.51 1.07 -14.91
C PHE A 185 3.12 2.39 -15.60
N GLN A 186 2.16 3.12 -15.04
CA GLN A 186 1.67 4.41 -15.55
C GLN A 186 1.20 4.33 -17.01
N ASP A 187 0.68 3.18 -17.42
CA ASP A 187 0.04 2.96 -18.72
C ASP A 187 -1.41 3.43 -18.69
N HIS A 188 -1.60 4.75 -18.73
CA HIS A 188 -2.93 5.35 -18.61
C HIS A 188 -3.93 4.88 -19.68
N GLU A 189 -3.47 4.65 -20.92
CA GLU A 189 -4.32 4.18 -22.02
C GLU A 189 -4.82 2.76 -21.76
N GLU A 190 -3.92 1.84 -21.41
CA GLU A 190 -4.31 0.46 -21.13
C GLU A 190 -5.12 0.35 -19.84
N ALA A 191 -4.79 1.15 -18.82
CA ALA A 191 -5.55 1.19 -17.57
C ALA A 191 -6.98 1.69 -17.78
N ASP A 192 -7.18 2.70 -18.64
CA ASP A 192 -8.52 3.19 -18.99
C ASP A 192 -9.35 2.13 -19.73
N LYS A 193 -8.72 1.42 -20.68
CA LYS A 193 -9.32 0.33 -21.42
C LYS A 193 -9.72 -0.84 -20.51
N LEU A 194 -8.80 -1.30 -19.66
CA LEU A 194 -9.02 -2.41 -18.73
C LEU A 194 -10.09 -2.07 -17.69
N PHE A 195 -10.11 -0.84 -17.18
CA PHE A 195 -11.16 -0.39 -16.28
C PHE A 195 -12.55 -0.43 -16.94
N ALA A 196 -12.66 -0.04 -18.22
CA ALA A 196 -13.93 -0.12 -18.95
C ALA A 196 -14.39 -1.56 -19.22
N ILE A 197 -13.46 -2.52 -19.27
CA ILE A 197 -13.76 -3.95 -19.32
C ILE A 197 -14.26 -4.41 -17.95
N LEU A 198 -13.50 -4.13 -16.89
CA LEU A 198 -13.83 -4.49 -15.50
C LEU A 198 -15.23 -4.01 -15.09
N GLU A 199 -15.63 -2.79 -15.48
CA GLU A 199 -16.97 -2.26 -15.19
C GLU A 199 -18.12 -3.06 -15.83
N LYS A 200 -17.84 -3.84 -16.88
CA LYS A 200 -18.83 -4.65 -17.59
C LYS A 200 -18.77 -6.13 -17.19
N GLU A 201 -17.77 -6.54 -16.42
CA GLU A 201 -17.61 -7.93 -16.01
C GLU A 201 -18.71 -8.36 -15.05
N ALA A 202 -19.28 -9.53 -15.33
CA ALA A 202 -20.25 -10.14 -14.45
C ALA A 202 -19.57 -10.53 -13.13
N GLY A 203 -19.99 -9.92 -12.03
CA GLY A 203 -19.44 -10.20 -10.69
C GLY A 203 -18.39 -9.21 -10.21
N ALA A 204 -18.05 -8.16 -10.98
CA ALA A 204 -17.22 -7.08 -10.47
C ALA A 204 -17.89 -6.43 -9.24
N ASP A 205 -17.26 -6.56 -8.08
CA ASP A 205 -17.81 -6.02 -6.85
C ASP A 205 -17.65 -4.49 -6.82
N THR A 206 -18.62 -3.81 -6.20
CA THR A 206 -18.66 -2.33 -6.17
C THR A 206 -17.48 -1.74 -5.38
N THR A 207 -16.89 -2.50 -4.45
CA THR A 207 -15.75 -2.07 -3.65
C THR A 207 -14.48 -2.02 -4.50
N THR A 208 -14.22 -3.05 -5.29
CA THR A 208 -13.13 -3.11 -6.26
C THR A 208 -13.26 -1.98 -7.28
N LEU A 209 -14.44 -1.81 -7.88
CA LEU A 209 -14.69 -0.70 -8.82
C LEU A 209 -14.46 0.68 -8.18
N PHE A 210 -14.84 0.85 -6.91
CA PHE A 210 -14.57 2.08 -6.16
C PHE A 210 -13.06 2.37 -6.02
N TYR A 211 -12.28 1.39 -5.55
CA TYR A 211 -10.84 1.58 -5.35
C TYR A 211 -10.12 1.82 -6.68
N ARG A 212 -10.41 1.03 -7.72
CA ARG A 212 -9.84 1.22 -9.06
C ARG A 212 -10.20 2.55 -9.69
N ALA A 213 -11.45 3.00 -9.56
CA ALA A 213 -11.84 4.33 -10.02
C ALA A 213 -11.08 5.44 -9.28
N LYS A 214 -10.84 5.28 -7.98
CA LYS A 214 -10.09 6.24 -7.17
C LYS A 214 -8.61 6.30 -7.56
N GLU A 215 -7.96 5.16 -7.79
CA GLU A 215 -6.56 5.07 -8.27
C GLU A 215 -6.38 5.77 -9.61
N LEU A 216 -7.34 5.57 -10.52
CA LEU A 216 -7.42 6.24 -11.82
C LEU A 216 -7.88 7.70 -11.76
N LYS A 217 -8.12 8.25 -10.56
CA LYS A 217 -8.64 9.61 -10.35
C LYS A 217 -9.99 9.87 -11.05
N LYS A 218 -10.76 8.82 -11.34
CA LYS A 218 -12.14 8.86 -11.87
C LYS A 218 -13.11 9.10 -10.72
N TYR A 219 -12.95 10.22 -10.01
CA TYR A 219 -13.62 10.47 -8.74
C TYR A 219 -15.15 10.45 -8.85
N GLU A 220 -15.74 10.97 -9.93
CA GLU A 220 -17.19 10.92 -10.15
C GLU A 220 -17.73 9.49 -10.19
N LYS A 221 -17.00 8.58 -10.84
CA LYS A 221 -17.36 7.15 -10.85
C LYS A 221 -17.22 6.55 -9.45
N ALA A 222 -16.11 6.81 -8.76
CA ALA A 222 -15.88 6.35 -7.40
C ALA A 222 -16.99 6.82 -6.43
N ILE A 223 -17.43 8.08 -6.56
CA ILE A 223 -18.56 8.65 -5.82
C ILE A 223 -19.84 7.88 -6.13
N SER A 224 -20.14 7.64 -7.40
CA SER A 224 -21.35 6.90 -7.81
C SER A 224 -21.40 5.48 -7.22
N TYR A 225 -20.25 4.80 -7.14
CA TYR A 225 -20.14 3.47 -6.53
C TYR A 225 -20.41 3.53 -5.03
N LYS A 226 -19.80 4.48 -4.31
CA LYS A 226 -20.04 4.66 -2.87
C LYS A 226 -21.45 5.13 -2.54
N GLN A 227 -22.10 5.90 -3.41
CA GLN A 227 -23.50 6.31 -3.23
C GLN A 227 -24.46 5.12 -3.32
N LYS A 228 -24.21 4.16 -4.22
CA LYS A 228 -24.99 2.91 -4.30
C LYS A 228 -24.85 2.09 -3.02
N GLU A 229 -23.63 1.96 -2.50
CA GLU A 229 -23.37 1.27 -1.23
C GLU A 229 -24.10 1.97 -0.07
N LEU A 230 -24.00 3.29 0.02
CA LEU A 230 -24.63 4.10 1.07
C LEU A 230 -26.15 3.86 1.18
N ALA A 231 -26.83 3.61 0.06
CA ALA A 231 -28.28 3.34 0.04
C ALA A 231 -28.66 2.03 0.75
N SER A 232 -27.72 1.10 0.89
CA SER A 232 -27.94 -0.22 1.50
C SER A 232 -27.54 -0.29 2.98
N ILE A 233 -26.71 0.65 3.46
CA ILE A 233 -26.25 0.68 4.84
C ILE A 233 -27.41 1.10 5.75
N SER A 234 -27.60 0.46 6.90
CA SER A 234 -28.54 0.89 7.94
C SER A 234 -27.84 1.54 9.13
N ASP A 235 -26.66 1.04 9.51
CA ASP A 235 -25.91 1.49 10.68
C ASP A 235 -25.42 2.95 10.54
N PRO A 236 -25.70 3.84 11.52
CA PRO A 236 -25.29 5.24 11.44
C PRO A 236 -23.77 5.47 11.38
N SER A 237 -22.97 4.61 12.04
CA SER A 237 -21.51 4.72 12.05
C SER A 237 -20.93 4.33 10.70
N GLU A 238 -21.41 3.23 10.11
CA GLU A 238 -21.04 2.82 8.75
C GLU A 238 -21.47 3.85 7.71
N LYS A 239 -22.67 4.43 7.83
CA LYS A 239 -23.12 5.53 6.95
C LYS A 239 -22.21 6.74 7.03
N ALA A 240 -21.83 7.14 8.25
CA ALA A 240 -20.93 8.27 8.45
C ALA A 240 -19.54 8.00 7.84
N SER A 241 -19.05 6.75 7.93
CA SER A 241 -17.81 6.31 7.27
C SER A 241 -17.91 6.31 5.74
N ALA A 242 -19.03 5.85 5.16
CA ALA A 242 -19.25 5.92 3.72
C ALA A 242 -19.33 7.37 3.21
N LEU A 243 -20.02 8.25 3.93
CA LEU A 243 -20.09 9.69 3.63
C LEU A 243 -18.72 10.39 3.80
N LEU A 244 -17.87 9.96 4.73
CA LEU A 244 -16.49 10.43 4.82
C LEU A 244 -15.72 10.15 3.53
N ASN A 245 -15.85 8.94 3.00
CA ASN A 245 -15.18 8.55 1.77
C ASN A 245 -15.65 9.42 0.59
N ILE A 246 -16.96 9.62 0.46
CA ILE A 246 -17.55 10.51 -0.57
C ILE A 246 -17.03 11.95 -0.41
N THR A 247 -17.01 12.48 0.81
CA THR A 247 -16.46 13.81 1.13
C THR A 247 -15.00 13.91 0.70
N GLY A 248 -14.19 12.90 1.00
CA GLY A 248 -12.79 12.84 0.60
C GLY A 248 -12.60 12.83 -0.91
N LEU A 249 -13.46 12.13 -1.66
CA LEU A 249 -13.43 12.11 -3.13
C LEU A 249 -13.75 13.48 -3.72
N HIS A 250 -14.76 14.18 -3.20
CA HIS A 250 -15.07 15.54 -3.64
C HIS A 250 -13.90 16.49 -3.37
N VAL A 251 -13.24 16.38 -2.21
CA VAL A 251 -12.00 17.14 -1.92
C VAL A 251 -10.90 16.81 -2.93
N MET A 252 -10.69 15.53 -3.26
CA MET A 252 -9.69 15.12 -4.26
C MET A 252 -10.04 15.60 -5.68
N ASN A 253 -11.33 15.77 -5.98
CA ASN A 253 -11.84 16.34 -7.22
C ASN A 253 -11.88 17.89 -7.22
N ASN A 254 -11.42 18.55 -6.15
CA ASN A 254 -11.55 19.99 -5.92
C ASN A 254 -12.99 20.53 -5.93
N ASP A 255 -13.99 19.68 -5.71
CA ASP A 255 -15.39 20.10 -5.55
C ASP A 255 -15.69 20.36 -4.07
N TYR A 256 -15.20 21.49 -3.57
CA TYR A 256 -15.30 21.82 -2.14
C TYR A 256 -16.72 22.15 -1.71
N SER A 257 -17.58 22.59 -2.64
CA SER A 257 -18.99 22.83 -2.40
C SER A 257 -19.74 21.52 -2.13
N GLN A 258 -19.54 20.49 -2.97
CA GLN A 258 -20.13 19.17 -2.71
C GLN A 258 -19.48 18.47 -1.52
N ALA A 259 -18.17 18.63 -1.32
CA ALA A 259 -17.50 18.12 -0.13
C ALA A 259 -18.13 18.70 1.15
N PHE A 260 -18.38 20.01 1.18
CA PHE A 260 -19.07 20.66 2.28
C PHE A 260 -20.49 20.13 2.48
N ALA A 261 -21.27 19.97 1.41
CA ALA A 261 -22.63 19.45 1.49
C ALA A 261 -22.67 18.01 2.03
N SER A 262 -21.79 17.12 1.54
CA SER A 262 -21.60 15.77 2.06
C SER A 262 -21.16 15.80 3.52
N ALA A 263 -20.26 16.71 3.87
CA ALA A 263 -19.78 16.88 5.23
C ALA A 263 -20.84 17.43 6.22
N ARG A 264 -21.98 17.94 5.75
CA ARG A 264 -23.09 18.26 6.67
C ARG A 264 -23.96 17.05 6.98
N GLN A 265 -24.01 16.07 6.08
CA GLN A 265 -24.86 14.89 6.24
C GLN A 265 -24.33 13.96 7.34
N TRP A 266 -23.04 13.61 7.29
CA TRP A 266 -22.44 12.77 8.33
C TRP A 266 -22.38 13.44 9.71
N GLU A 267 -22.38 14.78 9.80
CA GLU A 267 -22.38 15.54 11.06
C GLU A 267 -23.69 15.32 11.80
N GLN A 268 -24.81 15.29 11.07
CA GLN A 268 -26.13 14.99 11.61
C GLN A 268 -26.19 13.57 12.19
N LEU A 269 -25.44 12.63 11.60
CA LEU A 269 -25.38 11.24 12.07
C LEU A 269 -24.57 11.08 13.38
N LEU A 270 -23.62 11.97 13.67
CA LEU A 270 -22.76 11.86 14.86
C LEU A 270 -23.53 11.96 16.18
N SER A 271 -24.76 12.45 16.17
CA SER A 271 -25.64 12.47 17.35
C SER A 271 -26.18 11.09 17.72
N GLN A 272 -26.09 10.11 16.81
CA GLN A 272 -26.68 8.78 16.95
C GLN A 272 -25.71 7.75 17.54
N PHE A 273 -24.43 8.08 17.67
CA PHE A 273 -23.39 7.18 18.18
C PHE A 273 -22.18 7.98 18.71
N ASP A 274 -21.46 7.44 19.69
CA ASP A 274 -20.32 8.14 20.32
C ASP A 274 -18.94 7.56 19.99
N SER A 275 -18.87 6.36 19.39
CA SER A 275 -17.62 5.65 19.10
C SER A 275 -16.67 6.42 18.19
N TRP A 276 -17.16 7.39 17.41
CA TRP A 276 -16.32 8.26 16.56
C TRP A 276 -15.28 9.08 17.35
N ARG A 277 -15.51 9.32 18.65
CA ARG A 277 -14.60 10.09 19.51
C ARG A 277 -13.33 9.32 19.87
N GLU A 278 -13.45 8.00 19.97
CA GLU A 278 -12.38 7.10 20.43
C GLU A 278 -11.73 6.34 19.26
N THR A 279 -12.44 6.21 18.15
CA THR A 279 -11.95 5.54 16.93
C THR A 279 -11.16 6.49 16.02
N GLY A 280 -10.59 5.96 14.94
CA GLY A 280 -9.98 6.76 13.88
C GLY A 280 -10.93 7.72 13.17
N LEU A 281 -12.25 7.47 13.24
CA LEU A 281 -13.26 8.15 12.43
C LEU A 281 -13.32 9.66 12.70
N GLY A 282 -13.41 10.10 13.97
CA GLY A 282 -13.46 11.52 14.31
C GLY A 282 -12.20 12.30 13.91
N ARG A 283 -11.04 11.63 13.91
CA ARG A 283 -9.78 12.24 13.46
C ARG A 283 -9.80 12.48 11.95
N SER A 284 -10.22 11.48 11.18
CA SER A 284 -10.37 11.60 9.73
C SER A 284 -11.46 12.62 9.34
N MET A 285 -12.56 12.68 10.09
CA MET A 285 -13.60 13.70 9.93
C MET A 285 -13.08 15.12 10.18
N SER A 286 -12.31 15.32 11.25
CA SER A 286 -11.67 16.61 11.56
C SER A 286 -10.77 17.05 10.41
N GLU A 287 -9.97 16.14 9.86
CA GLU A 287 -9.12 16.42 8.71
C GLU A 287 -9.89 16.81 7.46
N ALA A 288 -11.00 16.12 7.17
CA ALA A 288 -11.86 16.47 6.04
C ALA A 288 -12.38 17.90 6.18
N TRP A 289 -12.84 18.29 7.37
CA TRP A 289 -13.25 19.68 7.63
C TRP A 289 -12.14 20.69 7.34
N PHE A 290 -10.90 20.43 7.77
CA PHE A 290 -9.78 21.34 7.47
C PHE A 290 -9.39 21.34 5.99
N ASN A 291 -9.47 20.20 5.30
CA ASN A 291 -9.23 20.16 3.85
C ASN A 291 -10.28 21.00 3.10
N ILE A 292 -11.56 20.88 3.46
CA ILE A 292 -12.65 21.68 2.88
C ILE A 292 -12.44 23.17 3.20
N CYS A 293 -12.10 23.50 4.44
CA CYS A 293 -11.80 24.88 4.86
C CYS A 293 -10.72 25.52 3.99
N LEU A 294 -9.61 24.80 3.72
CA LEU A 294 -8.53 25.32 2.89
C LEU A 294 -8.96 25.49 1.43
N GLY A 295 -9.75 24.57 0.89
CA GLY A 295 -10.32 24.67 -0.45
C GLY A 295 -11.23 25.87 -0.62
N LEU A 296 -12.25 25.98 0.24
CA LEU A 296 -13.21 27.09 0.23
C LEU A 296 -12.55 28.44 0.49
N SER A 297 -11.50 28.50 1.32
CA SER A 297 -10.72 29.73 1.51
C SER A 297 -10.03 30.19 0.23
N LYS A 298 -9.55 29.26 -0.61
CA LYS A 298 -8.97 29.59 -1.93
C LYS A 298 -10.04 30.05 -2.91
N GLU A 299 -11.24 29.48 -2.84
CA GLU A 299 -12.42 29.89 -3.61
C GLU A 299 -13.07 31.18 -3.10
N GLN A 300 -12.52 31.77 -2.03
CA GLN A 300 -13.02 32.99 -1.37
C GLN A 300 -14.41 32.83 -0.70
N ASP A 301 -14.90 31.61 -0.51
CA ASP A 301 -16.08 31.33 0.32
C ASP A 301 -15.69 31.32 1.81
N THR A 302 -15.57 32.54 2.34
CA THR A 302 -15.06 32.76 3.71
C THR A 302 -16.05 32.29 4.78
N THR A 303 -17.35 32.31 4.48
CA THR A 303 -18.41 31.93 5.42
C THR A 303 -18.38 30.42 5.66
N ASN A 304 -18.42 29.63 4.58
CA ASN A 304 -18.40 28.17 4.72
C ASN A 304 -17.02 27.68 5.16
N ALA A 305 -15.93 28.34 4.75
CA ALA A 305 -14.59 28.03 5.26
C ALA A 305 -14.50 28.23 6.79
N LEU A 306 -15.04 29.33 7.33
CA LEU A 306 -15.06 29.57 8.77
C LEU A 306 -15.88 28.51 9.51
N LEU A 307 -17.03 28.09 8.96
CA LEU A 307 -17.85 27.05 9.56
C LEU A 307 -17.10 25.70 9.60
N CYS A 308 -16.45 25.32 8.50
CA CYS A 308 -15.60 24.13 8.45
C CYS A 308 -14.49 24.18 9.51
N TYR A 309 -13.85 25.33 9.67
CA TYR A 309 -12.80 25.53 10.66
C TYR A 309 -13.29 25.32 12.10
N GLU A 310 -14.43 25.92 12.46
CA GLU A 310 -14.99 25.75 13.80
C GLU A 310 -15.50 24.32 14.04
N ASN A 311 -16.10 23.68 13.04
CA ASN A 311 -16.51 22.27 13.12
C ASN A 311 -15.32 21.33 13.33
N GLY A 312 -14.23 21.51 12.56
CA GLY A 312 -13.00 20.73 12.74
C GLY A 312 -12.37 20.93 14.12
N LYS A 313 -12.39 22.16 14.65
CA LYS A 313 -11.90 22.46 16.01
C LYS A 313 -12.76 21.84 17.10
N TRP A 314 -14.08 21.95 16.97
CA TRP A 314 -15.01 21.32 17.89
C TRP A 314 -14.76 19.81 17.93
N MET A 315 -14.60 19.17 16.77
CA MET A 315 -14.37 17.74 16.68
C MET A 315 -13.03 17.33 17.31
N ILE A 316 -11.94 18.06 17.05
CA ILE A 316 -10.66 17.88 17.73
C ILE A 316 -10.82 17.91 19.25
N SER A 317 -11.66 18.80 19.79
CA SER A 317 -11.89 18.91 21.23
C SER A 317 -12.62 17.70 21.83
N LYS A 318 -13.25 16.88 21.00
CA LYS A 318 -14.01 15.68 21.38
C LYS A 318 -13.30 14.37 21.06
N THR A 319 -12.31 14.39 20.18
CA THR A 319 -11.55 13.18 19.79
C THR A 319 -10.31 12.97 20.63
N ASN A 320 -9.97 11.70 20.87
CA ASN A 320 -8.71 11.34 21.49
C ASN A 320 -7.55 11.48 20.49
N HIS A 321 -6.42 12.01 20.97
CA HIS A 321 -5.14 12.06 20.26
C HIS A 321 -5.10 12.85 18.93
N VAL A 322 -4.60 14.09 19.00
CA VAL A 322 -4.24 14.88 17.82
C VAL A 322 -2.80 14.57 17.42
N TYR A 323 -2.58 14.32 16.14
CA TYR A 323 -1.27 13.99 15.59
C TYR A 323 -0.70 15.11 14.72
N LEU A 324 0.59 15.03 14.38
CA LEU A 324 1.34 16.14 13.80
C LEU A 324 0.73 16.71 12.50
N ASN A 325 0.25 15.86 11.57
CA ASN A 325 -0.28 16.36 10.30
C ASN A 325 -1.62 17.06 10.48
N LEU A 326 -2.50 16.57 11.35
CA LEU A 326 -3.73 17.25 11.71
C LEU A 326 -3.44 18.62 12.32
N LEU A 327 -2.47 18.72 13.26
CA LEU A 327 -2.07 20.01 13.84
C LEU A 327 -1.55 21.00 12.77
N LYS A 328 -0.74 20.54 11.82
CA LYS A 328 -0.27 21.35 10.70
C LYS A 328 -1.41 21.85 9.83
N LYS A 329 -2.40 20.99 9.52
CA LYS A 329 -3.60 21.38 8.76
C LYS A 329 -4.42 22.45 9.49
N VAL A 330 -4.64 22.32 10.80
CA VAL A 330 -5.38 23.32 11.58
C VAL A 330 -4.65 24.66 11.61
N TYR A 331 -3.32 24.62 11.75
CA TYR A 331 -2.48 25.82 11.67
C TYR A 331 -2.61 26.51 10.30
N ALA A 332 -2.53 25.76 9.20
CA ALA A 332 -2.72 26.30 7.85
C ALA A 332 -4.09 26.95 7.65
N CYS A 333 -5.17 26.34 8.18
CA CYS A 333 -6.50 26.95 8.16
C CYS A 333 -6.54 28.25 8.98
N SER A 334 -5.85 28.26 10.13
CA SER A 334 -5.75 29.44 10.99
C SER A 334 -5.03 30.59 10.28
N GLU A 335 -4.02 30.28 9.45
CA GLU A 335 -3.35 31.26 8.58
C GLU A 335 -4.28 31.79 7.49
N ALA A 336 -4.94 30.88 6.75
CA ALA A 336 -5.87 31.24 5.68
C ALA A 336 -7.00 32.15 6.17
N LEU A 337 -7.53 31.89 7.37
CA LEU A 337 -8.60 32.66 8.01
C LEU A 337 -8.09 33.80 8.92
N GLN A 338 -6.79 34.06 8.94
CA GLN A 338 -6.14 35.11 9.75
C GLN A 338 -6.44 35.06 11.26
N LYS A 339 -6.63 33.86 11.82
CA LYS A 339 -6.91 33.61 13.24
C LYS A 339 -5.64 33.67 14.09
N LYS A 340 -5.13 34.87 14.33
CA LYS A 340 -3.84 35.13 15.03
C LYS A 340 -3.66 34.40 16.37
N LYS A 341 -4.73 34.28 17.18
CA LYS A 341 -4.67 33.56 18.47
C LYS A 341 -4.43 32.06 18.25
N ASP A 342 -5.17 31.48 17.31
CA ASP A 342 -5.12 30.04 17.02
C ASP A 342 -3.81 29.67 16.32
N MET A 343 -3.28 30.53 15.45
CA MET A 343 -1.94 30.37 14.87
C MET A 343 -0.86 30.19 15.95
N ARG A 344 -0.86 31.05 16.98
CA ARG A 344 0.10 30.94 18.10
C ARG A 344 -0.08 29.63 18.86
N TYR A 345 -1.33 29.26 19.16
CA TYR A 345 -1.67 28.05 19.88
C TYR A 345 -1.23 26.78 19.13
N TYR A 346 -1.59 26.63 17.85
CA TYR A 346 -1.27 25.45 17.07
C TYR A 346 0.21 25.37 16.71
N LYS A 347 0.90 26.50 16.49
CA LYS A 347 2.37 26.52 16.32
C LYS A 347 3.08 25.92 17.53
N MET A 348 2.68 26.29 18.74
CA MET A 348 3.22 25.71 19.98
C MET A 348 2.94 24.20 20.07
N LYS A 349 1.72 23.76 19.73
CA LYS A 349 1.34 22.33 19.74
C LYS A 349 2.16 21.51 18.74
N ILE A 350 2.38 22.02 17.53
CA ILE A 350 3.21 21.40 16.49
C ILE A 350 4.63 21.17 17.03
N GLU A 351 5.26 22.18 17.62
CA GLU A 351 6.61 22.05 18.15
C GLU A 351 6.69 21.07 19.33
N LYS A 352 5.67 21.02 20.18
CA LYS A 352 5.58 20.03 21.26
C LYS A 352 5.50 18.60 20.70
N GLU A 353 4.69 18.36 19.68
CA GLU A 353 4.52 17.02 19.10
C GLU A 353 5.78 16.59 18.31
N LYS A 354 6.43 17.51 17.58
CA LYS A 354 7.73 17.23 16.94
C LYS A 354 8.79 16.77 17.95
N LYS A 355 8.90 17.48 19.09
CA LYS A 355 9.84 17.09 20.17
C LYS A 355 9.53 15.71 20.73
N LYS A 356 8.24 15.36 20.87
CA LYS A 356 7.82 14.03 21.33
C LYS A 356 8.22 12.94 20.32
N ILE A 357 7.96 13.16 19.02
CA ILE A 357 8.36 12.23 17.95
C ILE A 357 9.88 12.03 17.92
N ASN A 358 10.66 13.11 18.00
CA ASN A 358 12.12 13.01 18.01
C ASN A 358 12.66 12.25 19.23
N ARG A 359 12.04 12.42 20.41
CA ARG A 359 12.40 11.64 21.60
C ARG A 359 12.13 10.14 21.46
N ILE A 360 11.05 9.77 20.76
CA ILE A 360 10.73 8.37 20.49
C ILE A 360 11.74 7.78 19.52
N LYS A 361 12.04 8.49 18.42
CA LYS A 361 13.06 8.07 17.46
C LYS A 361 14.41 7.81 18.15
N ASN A 362 14.87 8.74 18.99
CA ASN A 362 16.14 8.61 19.71
C ASN A 362 16.17 7.54 20.82
N ARG A 363 15.06 6.84 21.09
CA ARG A 363 14.99 5.71 22.02
C ARG A 363 14.88 4.35 21.32
N CYS A 364 14.54 4.36 20.02
CA CYS A 364 14.37 3.16 19.20
C CYS A 364 15.58 2.87 18.30
N TYR A 365 16.51 3.83 18.20
CA TYR A 365 17.90 3.67 17.78
C TYR A 365 18.79 3.88 19.01
#